data_AF-A0A383RU19-F1
#
_entry.id   AF-A0A383RU19-F1
#
_cell.length_a   1.000
_cell.length_b   1.000
_cell.length_c   1.000
_cell.angle_alpha   90.00
_cell.angle_beta   90.00
_cell.angle_gamma   90.00
#
_symmetry.space_group_name_H-M   'P 1'
#
loop_
_entity.id
_entity.type
_entity.pdbx_description
1 polymer ?
#
loop_
_entity_poly.entity_id
_entity_poly.type
_entity_poly.pdbx_seq_one_letter_code
_entity_poly.pdbx_strand_id
1 'polypeptide(L)'
;MRSLSALLLSLALCGTAQAAVTAEAETAFDNALRMADANQQRLEQLIDQEQQGHLDKQVLLDTMAVLTQSIQAYEAELRKASDGGHAVATYLLGNLQESRKHFAAKDATASHAQACALYQTATDQGLLAGAVTLLRECETASRRFKFDDPELLRLQRQLLKALQQPDAFADHYPLPALNSLCFKELKVPVINGERPLSTLADAYTPTVLDFDQFRADGYYLLAFKGEVDGEAARGYFKKVQALTPDCLDPMRLSGMYKATDSDAR
;
A
#
# COMPACT_ATOMS: atom_id res chain seq x y z
N MET A 1 -55.04 31.64 -29.00
CA MET A 1 -54.69 30.32 -29.56
C MET A 1 -53.20 30.11 -29.30
N ARG A 2 -52.85 29.36 -28.25
CA ARG A 2 -52.38 27.97 -28.33
C ARG A 2 -51.15 27.80 -29.23
N SER A 3 -49.98 27.62 -28.61
CA SER A 3 -49.21 26.39 -28.76
C SER A 3 -48.26 26.22 -27.57
N LEU A 4 -48.50 25.14 -26.82
CA LEU A 4 -47.64 24.54 -25.81
C LEU A 4 -46.54 23.69 -26.47
N SER A 5 -45.48 23.41 -25.70
CA SER A 5 -44.62 22.22 -25.73
C SER A 5 -43.35 22.20 -26.59
N ALA A 6 -42.19 22.33 -25.92
CA ALA A 6 -41.04 21.40 -25.99
C ALA A 6 -40.04 21.79 -24.87
N LEU A 7 -40.13 21.17 -23.68
CA LEU A 7 -39.27 20.07 -23.20
C LEU A 7 -37.80 20.44 -22.88
N LEU A 8 -37.57 20.66 -21.58
CA LEU A 8 -36.53 20.06 -20.73
C LEU A 8 -35.42 19.26 -21.45
N LEU A 9 -34.19 19.77 -21.43
CA LEU A 9 -32.94 18.99 -21.44
C LEU A 9 -31.74 19.90 -21.20
N SER A 10 -31.37 20.08 -19.93
CA SER A 10 -30.00 20.45 -19.58
C SER A 10 -29.53 19.45 -18.55
N LEU A 11 -28.86 18.42 -19.10
CA LEU A 11 -28.17 17.35 -18.43
C LEU A 11 -27.35 17.90 -17.26
N ALA A 12 -27.63 17.39 -16.07
CA ALA A 12 -26.69 17.43 -14.97
C ALA A 12 -25.38 16.83 -15.48
N LEU A 13 -24.31 17.63 -15.48
CA LEU A 13 -22.96 17.09 -15.55
C LEU A 13 -22.78 16.22 -14.32
N CYS A 14 -23.01 14.92 -14.44
CA CYS A 14 -22.44 13.92 -13.56
C CYS A 14 -20.93 13.87 -13.84
N GLY A 15 -20.22 14.95 -13.49
CA GLY A 15 -18.86 14.79 -13.03
C GLY A 15 -18.97 13.94 -11.77
N THR A 16 -18.24 12.83 -11.71
CA THR A 16 -17.98 12.17 -10.44
C THR A 16 -17.21 13.17 -9.58
N ALA A 17 -17.93 14.04 -8.88
CA ALA A 17 -17.36 14.77 -7.78
C ALA A 17 -16.97 13.68 -6.77
N GLN A 18 -15.67 13.34 -6.72
CA GLN A 18 -15.14 12.75 -5.50
C GLN A 18 -15.57 13.70 -4.39
N ALA A 19 -16.37 13.20 -3.45
CA ALA A 19 -16.76 13.98 -2.30
C ALA A 19 -15.47 14.48 -1.65
N ALA A 20 -15.35 15.80 -1.48
CA ALA A 20 -14.21 16.37 -0.79
C ALA A 20 -14.11 15.75 0.61
N VAL A 21 -12.89 15.49 1.07
CA VAL A 21 -12.64 14.97 2.41
C VAL A 21 -13.27 15.91 3.43
N THR A 22 -14.03 15.37 4.38
CA THR A 22 -14.70 16.21 5.38
C THR A 22 -13.71 16.66 6.46
N ALA A 23 -13.97 17.79 7.11
CA ALA A 23 -13.12 18.27 8.21
C ALA A 23 -13.08 17.27 9.38
N GLU A 24 -14.19 16.55 9.60
CA GLU A 24 -14.26 15.47 10.58
C GLU A 24 -13.38 14.26 10.20
N ALA A 25 -13.22 13.99 8.90
CA ALA A 25 -12.36 12.92 8.40
C ALA A 25 -10.88 13.28 8.56
N GLU A 26 -10.50 14.52 8.26
CA GLU A 26 -9.14 15.04 8.53
C GLU A 26 -8.81 14.98 10.03
N THR A 27 -9.73 15.43 10.88
CA THR A 27 -9.54 15.38 12.34
C THR A 27 -9.38 13.93 12.83
N ALA A 28 -10.17 13.00 12.30
CA ALA A 28 -10.04 11.58 12.63
C ALA A 28 -8.70 11.01 12.14
N PHE A 29 -8.24 11.40 10.97
CA PHE A 29 -6.94 11.00 10.45
C PHE A 29 -5.78 11.53 11.33
N ASP A 30 -5.80 12.81 11.71
CA ASP A 30 -4.82 13.40 12.64
C ASP A 30 -4.79 12.68 14.00
N ASN A 31 -5.96 12.29 14.51
CA ASN A 31 -6.05 11.48 15.72
C ASN A 31 -5.39 10.12 15.53
N ALA A 32 -5.65 9.46 14.40
CA ALA A 32 -5.06 8.18 14.05
C ALA A 32 -3.53 8.26 13.96
N LEU A 33 -2.97 9.31 13.34
CA LEU A 33 -1.52 9.50 13.27
C LEU A 33 -0.88 9.68 14.65
N ARG A 34 -1.47 10.51 15.53
CA ARG A 34 -0.98 10.66 16.91
C ARG A 34 -1.03 9.35 17.70
N MET A 35 -2.05 8.52 17.47
CA MET A 35 -2.15 7.19 18.07
C MET A 35 -1.10 6.23 17.53
N ALA A 36 -0.82 6.26 16.23
CA ALA A 36 0.23 5.47 15.60
C ALA A 36 1.60 5.80 16.20
N ASP A 37 1.94 7.08 16.33
CA ASP A 37 3.20 7.53 16.93
C ASP A 37 3.34 7.05 18.38
N ALA A 38 2.27 7.21 19.18
CA ALA A 38 2.27 6.76 20.57
C ALA A 38 2.40 5.22 20.69
N ASN A 39 1.83 4.47 19.75
CA ASN A 39 1.95 3.01 19.71
C ASN A 39 3.35 2.57 19.30
N GLN A 40 3.95 3.24 18.31
CA GLN A 40 5.31 2.99 17.87
C GLN A 40 6.30 3.23 19.01
N GLN A 41 6.22 4.37 19.70
CA GLN A 41 7.10 4.69 20.83
C GLN A 41 7.02 3.65 21.96
N ARG A 42 5.81 3.15 22.27
CA ARG A 42 5.64 2.08 23.27
C ARG A 42 6.28 0.77 22.82
N LEU A 43 6.14 0.42 21.55
CA LEU A 43 6.73 -0.79 20.99
C LEU A 43 8.27 -0.71 20.98
N GLU A 44 8.83 0.43 20.58
CA GLU A 44 10.27 0.71 20.60
C GLU A 44 10.85 0.56 22.01
N GLN A 45 10.16 1.11 23.03
CA GLN A 45 10.57 0.94 24.42
C GLN A 45 10.63 -0.53 24.87
N LEU A 46 9.69 -1.37 24.43
CA LEU A 46 9.72 -2.80 24.73
C LEU A 46 10.86 -3.52 24.02
N ILE A 47 11.11 -3.17 22.76
CA ILE A 47 12.23 -3.72 21.97
C ILE A 47 13.56 -3.35 22.63
N ASP A 48 13.74 -2.10 23.05
CA ASP A 48 14.94 -1.65 23.74
C ASP A 48 15.16 -2.40 25.06
N GLN A 49 14.09 -2.61 25.84
CA GLN A 49 14.14 -3.41 27.07
C GLN A 49 14.52 -4.87 26.80
N GLU A 50 13.99 -5.48 25.74
CA GLU A 50 14.33 -6.84 25.32
C GLU A 50 15.82 -6.93 24.93
N GLN A 51 16.30 -6.00 24.12
CA GLN A 51 17.68 -5.95 23.65
C GLN A 51 18.69 -5.76 24.80
N GLN A 52 18.29 -5.04 25.85
CA GLN A 52 19.08 -4.84 27.07
C GLN A 52 18.98 -6.02 28.06
N GLY A 53 18.13 -7.02 27.81
CA GLY A 53 17.89 -8.14 28.73
C GLY A 53 17.11 -7.76 29.98
N HIS A 54 16.40 -6.63 29.96
CA HIS A 54 15.64 -6.07 31.08
C HIS A 54 14.13 -6.25 30.93
N LEU A 55 13.67 -6.93 29.88
CA LEU A 55 12.24 -7.10 29.64
C LEU A 55 11.61 -8.02 30.67
N ASP A 56 10.85 -7.42 31.59
CA ASP A 56 10.02 -8.16 32.52
C ASP A 56 8.77 -8.71 31.82
N LYS A 57 8.42 -9.96 32.15
CA LYS A 57 7.31 -10.66 31.50
C LYS A 57 5.95 -10.04 31.84
N GLN A 58 5.77 -9.52 33.07
CA GLN A 58 4.52 -8.88 33.45
C GLN A 58 4.38 -7.53 32.74
N VAL A 59 5.47 -6.75 32.68
CA VAL A 59 5.53 -5.50 31.90
C VAL A 59 5.19 -5.74 30.43
N LEU A 60 5.71 -6.81 29.83
CA LEU A 60 5.34 -7.21 28.46
C LEU A 60 3.84 -7.47 28.32
N LEU A 61 3.25 -8.29 29.19
CA LEU A 61 1.82 -8.63 29.10
C LEU A 61 0.93 -7.40 29.28
N ASP A 62 1.23 -6.55 30.27
CA ASP A 62 0.47 -5.34 30.54
C ASP A 62 0.56 -4.36 29.36
N THR A 63 1.77 -4.17 28.81
CA THR A 63 1.98 -3.28 27.66
C THR A 63 1.30 -3.83 26.40
N MET A 64 1.31 -5.15 26.18
CA MET A 64 0.58 -5.78 25.06
C MET A 64 -0.93 -5.61 25.18
N ALA A 65 -1.49 -5.70 26.38
CA ALA A 65 -2.91 -5.46 26.59
C ALA A 65 -3.29 -4.01 26.25
N VAL A 66 -2.48 -3.04 26.69
CA VAL A 66 -2.66 -1.62 26.35
C VAL A 66 -2.50 -1.37 24.85
N LEU A 67 -1.47 -1.94 24.22
CA LEU A 67 -1.26 -1.82 22.78
C LEU A 67 -2.41 -2.41 21.97
N THR A 68 -2.98 -3.53 22.41
CA THR A 68 -4.16 -4.13 21.76
C THR A 68 -5.34 -3.18 21.76
N GLN A 69 -5.65 -2.55 22.91
CA GLN A 69 -6.73 -1.57 23.01
C GLN A 69 -6.43 -0.32 22.16
N SER A 70 -5.18 0.13 22.16
CA SER A 70 -4.75 1.30 21.40
C SER A 70 -4.81 1.06 19.89
N ILE A 71 -4.49 -0.14 19.41
CA ILE A 71 -4.63 -0.53 18.00
C ILE A 71 -6.10 -0.57 17.59
N GLN A 72 -7.01 -1.02 18.46
CA GLN A 72 -8.45 -0.98 18.19
C GLN A 72 -8.97 0.46 18.07
N ALA A 73 -8.50 1.36 18.93
CA ALA A 73 -8.87 2.78 18.86
C ALA A 73 -8.29 3.45 17.59
N TYR A 74 -7.04 3.16 17.24
CA TYR A 74 -6.41 3.57 15.99
C TYR A 74 -7.21 3.11 14.76
N GLU A 75 -7.61 1.83 14.72
CA GLU A 75 -8.45 1.30 13.65
C GLU A 75 -9.78 2.04 13.54
N ALA A 76 -10.42 2.38 14.66
CA ALA A 76 -11.69 3.09 14.68
C ALA A 76 -11.57 4.50 14.09
N GLU A 77 -10.50 5.24 14.42
CA GLU A 77 -10.24 6.56 13.84
C GLU A 77 -9.92 6.47 12.33
N LEU A 78 -9.12 5.47 11.91
CA LEU A 78 -8.89 5.22 10.48
C LEU A 78 -10.19 4.90 9.73
N ARG A 79 -11.07 4.08 10.30
CA ARG A 79 -12.38 3.78 9.71
C ARG A 79 -13.21 5.04 9.55
N LYS A 80 -13.29 5.87 10.58
CA LYS A 80 -14.01 7.15 10.53
C LYS A 80 -13.47 8.09 9.45
N ALA A 81 -12.15 8.20 9.32
CA ALA A 81 -11.52 9.00 8.27
C ALA A 81 -11.75 8.41 6.87
N SER A 82 -11.63 7.09 6.72
CA SER A 82 -11.90 6.34 5.49
C SER A 82 -13.35 6.52 5.03
N ASP A 83 -14.33 6.38 5.94
CA ASP A 83 -15.75 6.56 5.66
C ASP A 83 -16.07 8.00 5.24
N GLY A 84 -15.29 8.97 5.72
CA GLY A 84 -15.34 10.37 5.32
C GLY A 84 -14.54 10.73 4.06
N GLY A 85 -13.99 9.72 3.35
CA GLY A 85 -13.35 9.88 2.04
C GLY A 85 -11.83 10.05 2.04
N HIS A 86 -11.15 9.94 3.19
CA HIS A 86 -9.72 10.15 3.28
C HIS A 86 -8.92 8.95 2.73
N ALA A 87 -8.32 9.09 1.55
CA ALA A 87 -7.67 7.96 0.86
C ALA A 87 -6.48 7.35 1.60
N VAL A 88 -5.66 8.19 2.25
CA VAL A 88 -4.53 7.71 3.07
C VAL A 88 -5.02 6.90 4.26
N ALA A 89 -6.10 7.32 4.94
CA ALA A 89 -6.69 6.54 6.03
C ALA A 89 -7.21 5.18 5.53
N THR A 90 -7.89 5.16 4.36
CA THR A 90 -8.33 3.93 3.69
C THR A 90 -7.15 2.99 3.43
N TYR A 91 -6.03 3.53 2.93
CA TYR A 91 -4.81 2.79 2.66
C TYR A 91 -4.16 2.21 3.92
N LEU A 92 -3.99 3.03 4.96
CA LEU A 92 -3.43 2.58 6.24
C LEU A 92 -4.31 1.53 6.93
N LEU A 93 -5.63 1.64 6.78
CA LEU A 93 -6.57 0.62 7.24
C LEU A 93 -6.37 -0.69 6.47
N GLY A 94 -6.14 -0.62 5.16
CA GLY A 94 -5.76 -1.76 4.34
C GLY A 94 -4.49 -2.44 4.83
N ASN A 95 -3.43 -1.66 5.09
CA ASN A 95 -2.17 -2.16 5.65
C ASN A 95 -2.36 -2.85 7.01
N LEU A 96 -3.24 -2.31 7.86
CA LEU A 96 -3.58 -2.91 9.15
C LEU A 96 -4.26 -4.27 8.98
N GLN A 97 -5.25 -4.39 8.07
CA GLN A 97 -5.90 -5.68 7.79
C GLN A 97 -4.93 -6.69 7.18
N GLU A 98 -4.08 -6.23 6.25
CA GLU A 98 -3.09 -7.09 5.62
C GLU A 98 -2.08 -7.63 6.63
N SER A 99 -1.66 -6.82 7.59
CA SER A 99 -0.73 -7.23 8.65
C SER A 99 -1.33 -8.31 9.57
N ARG A 100 -2.66 -8.30 9.80
CA ARG A 100 -3.34 -9.31 10.63
C ARG A 100 -3.19 -10.73 10.08
N LYS A 101 -3.01 -10.90 8.77
CA LYS A 101 -2.79 -12.23 8.16
C LYS A 101 -1.58 -12.96 8.76
N HIS A 102 -0.60 -12.22 9.28
CA HIS A 102 0.62 -12.77 9.89
C HIS A 102 0.43 -13.18 11.35
N PHE A 103 -0.57 -12.63 12.05
CA PHE A 103 -0.76 -12.82 13.49
C PHE A 103 -2.04 -13.59 13.85
N ALA A 104 -3.03 -13.64 12.95
CA ALA A 104 -4.32 -14.29 13.15
C ALA A 104 -4.61 -15.34 12.05
N ALA A 105 -4.04 -16.53 12.19
CA ALA A 105 -4.10 -17.59 11.17
C ALA A 105 -5.53 -18.03 10.77
N LYS A 106 -6.52 -17.88 11.65
CA LYS A 106 -7.91 -18.30 11.38
C LYS A 106 -8.65 -17.41 10.37
N ASP A 107 -8.25 -16.14 10.25
CA ASP A 107 -8.97 -15.13 9.47
C ASP A 107 -8.12 -14.51 8.35
N ALA A 108 -7.00 -15.14 8.00
CA ALA A 108 -6.02 -14.59 7.05
C ALA A 108 -6.63 -14.29 5.66
N THR A 109 -7.43 -15.20 5.10
CA THR A 109 -8.09 -15.00 3.80
C THR A 109 -9.12 -13.87 3.83
N ALA A 110 -9.92 -13.79 4.91
CA ALA A 110 -10.92 -12.75 5.06
C ALA A 110 -10.27 -11.37 5.25
N SER A 111 -9.21 -11.31 6.06
CA SER A 111 -8.42 -10.09 6.30
C SER A 111 -7.76 -9.59 5.01
N HIS A 112 -7.19 -10.51 4.21
CA HIS A 112 -6.60 -10.17 2.91
C HIS A 112 -7.65 -9.65 1.91
N ALA A 113 -8.81 -10.31 1.81
CA ALA A 113 -9.90 -9.84 0.97
C ALA A 113 -10.39 -8.43 1.37
N GLN A 114 -10.47 -8.15 2.68
CA GLN A 114 -10.80 -6.83 3.19
C GLN A 114 -9.73 -5.79 2.86
N ALA A 115 -8.44 -6.15 3.02
CA ALA A 115 -7.33 -5.27 2.65
C ALA A 115 -7.38 -4.91 1.15
N CYS A 116 -7.63 -5.89 0.27
CA CYS A 116 -7.76 -5.67 -1.16
C CYS A 116 -8.92 -4.74 -1.55
N ALA A 117 -10.07 -4.88 -0.88
CA ALA A 117 -11.18 -3.95 -1.07
C ALA A 117 -10.79 -2.51 -0.66
N LEU A 118 -10.09 -2.35 0.47
CA LEU A 118 -9.61 -1.05 0.94
C LEU A 118 -8.57 -0.43 -0.01
N TYR A 119 -7.62 -1.22 -0.54
CA TYR A 119 -6.66 -0.71 -1.52
C TYR A 119 -7.34 -0.29 -2.83
N GLN A 120 -8.35 -1.05 -3.28
CA GLN A 120 -9.19 -0.64 -4.41
C GLN A 120 -9.88 0.70 -4.12
N THR A 121 -10.50 0.87 -2.96
CA THR A 121 -11.13 2.14 -2.56
C THR A 121 -10.12 3.29 -2.50
N ALA A 122 -8.95 3.11 -1.89
CA ALA A 122 -7.92 4.15 -1.84
C ALA A 122 -7.44 4.54 -3.24
N THR A 123 -7.34 3.56 -4.15
CA THR A 123 -6.99 3.81 -5.56
C THR A 123 -8.08 4.59 -6.27
N ASP A 124 -9.35 4.23 -6.05
CA ASP A 124 -10.51 4.92 -6.64
C ASP A 124 -10.67 6.34 -6.07
N GLN A 125 -10.13 6.61 -4.88
CA GLN A 125 -10.01 7.94 -4.29
C GLN A 125 -8.80 8.73 -4.80
N GLY A 126 -7.94 8.13 -5.64
CA GLY A 126 -6.84 8.81 -6.32
C GLY A 126 -5.46 8.66 -5.70
N LEU A 127 -5.29 7.79 -4.69
CA LEU A 127 -3.99 7.54 -4.05
C LEU A 127 -3.14 6.54 -4.84
N LEU A 128 -1.94 6.94 -5.26
CA LEU A 128 -0.97 6.10 -5.97
C LEU A 128 -0.53 4.90 -5.13
N ALA A 129 -0.27 5.10 -3.83
CA ALA A 129 0.13 4.02 -2.92
C ALA A 129 -0.91 2.89 -2.89
N GLY A 130 -2.21 3.23 -2.97
CA GLY A 130 -3.29 2.26 -3.11
C GLY A 130 -3.15 1.42 -4.39
N ALA A 131 -2.92 2.07 -5.53
CA ALA A 131 -2.79 1.39 -6.83
C ALA A 131 -1.59 0.44 -6.87
N VAL A 132 -0.46 0.89 -6.31
CA VAL A 132 0.78 0.11 -6.21
C VAL A 132 0.56 -1.13 -5.36
N THR A 133 0.02 -0.98 -4.16
CA THR A 133 -0.22 -2.11 -3.25
C THR A 133 -1.29 -3.06 -3.79
N LEU A 134 -2.35 -2.55 -4.43
CA LEU A 134 -3.40 -3.38 -5.02
C LEU A 134 -2.83 -4.33 -6.09
N LEU A 135 -2.02 -3.83 -7.03
CA LEU A 135 -1.38 -4.69 -8.04
C LEU A 135 -0.36 -5.65 -7.43
N ARG A 136 0.31 -5.27 -6.35
CA ARG A 136 1.31 -6.11 -5.67
C ARG A 136 0.68 -7.29 -4.94
N GLU A 137 -0.24 -6.99 -4.04
CA GLU A 137 -0.71 -7.95 -3.02
C GLU A 137 -1.92 -8.75 -3.52
N CYS A 138 -2.85 -8.11 -4.21
CA CYS A 138 -4.18 -8.67 -4.49
C CYS A 138 -4.25 -9.42 -5.82
N GLU A 139 -3.31 -9.15 -6.72
CA GLU A 139 -3.22 -9.81 -8.01
C GLU A 139 -2.54 -11.19 -7.88
N THR A 140 -3.17 -12.22 -8.47
CA THR A 140 -2.74 -13.64 -8.34
C THR A 140 -2.55 -14.38 -9.67
N ALA A 141 -2.93 -13.80 -10.79
CA ALA A 141 -2.78 -14.35 -12.14
C ALA A 141 -1.31 -14.40 -12.60
N SER A 142 -0.50 -13.37 -12.34
CA SER A 142 0.93 -13.33 -12.69
C SER A 142 1.73 -14.44 -12.00
N ARG A 143 1.37 -14.78 -10.76
CA ARG A 143 1.95 -15.92 -10.01
C ARG A 143 1.64 -17.27 -10.67
N ARG A 144 0.62 -17.32 -11.54
CA ARG A 144 0.21 -18.47 -12.34
C ARG A 144 0.57 -18.33 -13.82
N PHE A 145 1.43 -17.34 -14.16
CA PHE A 145 1.87 -17.03 -15.53
C PHE A 145 0.73 -16.69 -16.51
N LYS A 146 -0.38 -16.15 -16.01
CA LYS A 146 -1.53 -15.71 -16.81
C LYS A 146 -1.47 -14.21 -17.05
N PHE A 147 -0.67 -13.78 -18.02
CA PHE A 147 -0.43 -12.36 -18.31
C PHE A 147 -1.57 -11.69 -19.10
N ASP A 148 -2.46 -12.48 -19.69
CA ASP A 148 -3.67 -12.05 -20.40
C ASP A 148 -4.92 -12.01 -19.51
N ASP A 149 -4.77 -12.27 -18.21
CA ASP A 149 -5.88 -12.27 -17.26
C ASP A 149 -6.55 -10.88 -17.22
N PRO A 150 -7.88 -10.80 -17.43
CA PRO A 150 -8.58 -9.52 -17.49
C PRO A 150 -8.41 -8.65 -16.24
N GLU A 151 -8.29 -9.28 -15.06
CA GLU A 151 -8.12 -8.55 -13.81
C GLU A 151 -6.71 -8.00 -13.67
N LEU A 152 -5.68 -8.77 -14.04
CA LEU A 152 -4.31 -8.25 -14.11
C LEU A 152 -4.24 -7.05 -15.07
N LEU A 153 -4.79 -7.17 -16.27
CA LEU A 153 -4.81 -6.08 -17.25
C LEU A 153 -5.62 -4.86 -16.78
N ARG A 154 -6.67 -5.07 -15.97
CA ARG A 154 -7.43 -3.98 -15.33
C ARG A 154 -6.56 -3.25 -14.30
N LEU A 155 -5.89 -3.99 -13.41
CA LEU A 155 -5.05 -3.43 -12.35
C LEU A 155 -3.81 -2.72 -12.90
N GLN A 156 -3.17 -3.26 -13.94
CA GLN A 156 -2.07 -2.58 -14.64
C GLN A 156 -2.50 -1.24 -15.24
N ARG A 157 -3.66 -1.18 -15.89
CA ARG A 157 -4.21 0.08 -16.43
C ARG A 157 -4.54 1.07 -15.32
N GLN A 158 -5.07 0.60 -14.19
CA GLN A 158 -5.38 1.44 -13.04
C GLN A 158 -4.11 2.04 -12.44
N LEU A 159 -3.05 1.25 -12.24
CA LEU A 159 -1.75 1.74 -11.78
C LEU A 159 -1.10 2.69 -12.78
N LEU A 160 -1.12 2.37 -14.07
CA LEU A 160 -0.56 3.26 -15.09
C LEU A 160 -1.26 4.63 -15.09
N LYS A 161 -2.59 4.63 -14.96
CA LYS A 161 -3.37 5.87 -14.83
C LYS A 161 -2.95 6.66 -13.59
N ALA A 162 -2.83 6.02 -12.43
CA ALA A 162 -2.39 6.68 -11.20
C ALA A 162 -0.97 7.28 -11.33
N LEU A 163 -0.04 6.58 -11.99
CA LEU A 163 1.32 7.06 -12.23
C LEU A 163 1.41 8.26 -13.20
N GLN A 164 0.37 8.49 -14.00
CA GLN A 164 0.31 9.56 -15.00
C GLN A 164 -0.47 10.79 -14.54
N GLN A 165 -1.23 10.66 -13.45
CA GLN A 165 -2.05 11.74 -12.90
C GLN A 165 -1.39 12.32 -11.64
N PRO A 166 -1.62 13.60 -11.33
CA PRO A 166 -1.28 14.13 -10.02
C PRO A 166 -1.98 13.32 -8.93
N ASP A 167 -1.25 12.95 -7.89
CA ASP A 167 -1.82 12.33 -6.70
C ASP A 167 -2.44 13.42 -5.83
N ALA A 168 -3.73 13.30 -5.55
CA ALA A 168 -4.47 14.28 -4.74
C ALA A 168 -3.99 14.33 -3.27
N PHE A 169 -3.26 13.30 -2.83
CA PHE A 169 -2.74 13.13 -1.48
C PHE A 169 -1.21 13.14 -1.44
N ALA A 170 -0.55 13.74 -2.45
CA ALA A 170 0.91 13.84 -2.53
C ALA A 170 1.57 14.42 -1.28
N ASP A 171 0.89 15.35 -0.58
CA ASP A 171 1.40 16.00 0.64
C ASP A 171 1.41 15.08 1.87
N HIS A 172 0.76 13.91 1.80
CA HIS A 172 0.77 12.92 2.89
C HIS A 172 1.89 11.88 2.75
N TYR A 173 2.71 11.98 1.71
CA TYR A 173 3.93 11.17 1.62
C TYR A 173 4.99 11.72 2.57
N PRO A 174 5.85 10.86 3.15
CA PRO A 174 6.02 9.45 2.81
C PRO A 174 5.01 8.50 3.49
N LEU A 175 4.76 7.36 2.87
CA LEU A 175 3.79 6.36 3.34
C LEU A 175 4.43 4.99 3.57
N PRO A 176 3.91 4.16 4.50
CA PRO A 176 4.42 2.82 4.75
C PRO A 176 4.05 1.88 3.61
N ALA A 177 5.05 1.28 2.96
CA ALA A 177 4.90 0.28 1.91
C ALA A 177 5.18 -1.13 2.45
N LEU A 178 4.16 -1.99 2.38
CA LEU A 178 4.32 -3.42 2.61
C LEU A 178 4.99 -4.07 1.38
N ASN A 179 5.98 -4.93 1.63
CA ASN A 179 6.62 -5.81 0.64
C ASN A 179 7.10 -5.08 -0.64
N SER A 180 7.64 -3.87 -0.53
CA SER A 180 8.24 -3.17 -1.68
C SER A 180 9.29 -4.04 -2.37
N LEU A 181 9.16 -4.22 -3.69
CA LEU A 181 10.14 -5.01 -4.44
C LEU A 181 11.42 -4.20 -4.68
N CYS A 182 11.31 -2.89 -4.82
CA CYS A 182 12.48 -2.03 -4.99
C CYS A 182 13.18 -1.71 -3.67
N PHE A 183 12.49 -1.63 -2.54
CA PHE A 183 13.04 -1.00 -1.33
C PHE A 183 12.89 -1.84 -0.06
N LYS A 184 12.50 -3.11 -0.17
CA LYS A 184 12.52 -4.06 0.94
C LYS A 184 13.10 -5.38 0.47
N GLU A 185 14.10 -5.88 1.19
CA GLU A 185 14.69 -7.18 0.88
C GLU A 185 13.66 -8.30 1.11
N LEU A 186 13.56 -9.22 0.16
CA LEU A 186 12.73 -10.42 0.29
C LEU A 186 13.45 -11.43 1.19
N LYS A 187 13.19 -11.35 2.49
CA LYS A 187 13.72 -12.28 3.50
C LYS A 187 12.59 -13.00 4.21
N VAL A 188 12.72 -14.33 4.36
CA VAL A 188 11.87 -15.09 5.28
C VAL A 188 12.40 -14.84 6.69
N PRO A 189 11.60 -14.29 7.61
CA PRO A 189 12.08 -13.99 8.94
C PRO A 189 12.36 -15.27 9.74
N VAL A 190 13.51 -15.31 10.41
CA VAL A 190 13.88 -16.38 11.35
C VAL A 190 13.72 -15.81 12.75
N ILE A 191 12.71 -16.27 13.48
CA ILE A 191 12.41 -15.75 14.83
C ILE A 191 13.47 -16.23 15.83
N ASN A 192 14.16 -15.29 16.47
CA ASN A 192 15.03 -15.58 17.60
C ASN A 192 14.18 -15.74 18.87
N GLY A 193 14.22 -16.92 19.49
CA GLY A 193 13.47 -17.19 20.73
C GLY A 193 13.95 -16.40 21.94
N GLU A 194 15.20 -15.90 21.94
CA GLU A 194 15.73 -15.05 23.02
C GLU A 194 15.35 -13.58 22.85
N ARG A 195 15.06 -13.15 21.62
CA ARG A 195 14.70 -11.76 21.28
C ARG A 195 13.55 -11.72 20.26
N PRO A 196 12.37 -12.28 20.62
CA PRO A 196 11.26 -12.39 19.69
C PRO A 196 10.72 -11.04 19.23
N LEU A 197 10.65 -10.01 20.09
CA LEU A 197 10.06 -8.72 19.73
C LEU A 197 10.94 -7.97 18.73
N SER A 198 12.24 -7.87 18.98
CA SER A 198 13.15 -7.19 18.05
C SER A 198 13.16 -7.88 16.69
N THR A 199 13.16 -9.21 16.68
CA THR A 199 13.17 -9.99 15.44
C THR A 199 11.87 -9.82 14.65
N LEU A 200 10.71 -9.77 15.34
CA LEU A 200 9.43 -9.50 14.70
C LEU A 200 9.35 -8.06 14.16
N ALA A 201 9.89 -7.09 14.90
CA ALA A 201 9.94 -5.70 14.45
C ALA A 201 10.78 -5.54 13.18
N ASP A 202 11.97 -6.14 13.13
CA ASP A 202 12.83 -6.11 11.95
C ASP A 202 12.15 -6.75 10.73
N ALA A 203 11.38 -7.83 10.94
CA ALA A 203 10.69 -8.54 9.88
C ALA A 203 9.51 -7.75 9.30
N TYR A 204 8.67 -7.22 10.20
CA TYR A 204 7.33 -6.74 9.85
C TYR A 204 7.22 -5.22 9.75
N THR A 205 8.22 -4.45 10.20
CA THR A 205 8.26 -3.00 9.97
C THR A 205 8.17 -2.70 8.46
N PRO A 206 7.18 -1.92 8.00
CA PRO A 206 7.09 -1.48 6.61
C PRO A 206 8.27 -0.57 6.26
N THR A 207 8.70 -0.59 5.00
CA THR A 207 9.59 0.48 4.51
C THR A 207 8.75 1.73 4.30
N VAL A 208 9.21 2.89 4.74
CA VAL A 208 8.54 4.17 4.48
C VAL A 208 9.08 4.73 3.17
N LEU A 209 8.20 4.96 2.20
CA LEU A 209 8.57 5.43 0.86
C LEU A 209 8.03 6.82 0.59
N ASP A 210 8.88 7.69 0.05
CA ASP A 210 8.45 8.96 -0.51
C ASP A 210 7.65 8.78 -1.81
N PHE A 211 7.16 9.89 -2.36
CA PHE A 211 6.32 9.89 -3.55
C PHE A 211 7.03 9.30 -4.79
N ASP A 212 8.29 9.68 -5.03
CA ASP A 212 9.04 9.20 -6.21
C ASP A 212 9.46 7.74 -6.04
N GLN A 213 9.74 7.30 -4.81
CA GLN A 213 9.95 5.90 -4.49
C GLN A 213 8.68 5.07 -4.76
N PHE A 214 7.49 5.52 -4.36
CA PHE A 214 6.25 4.83 -4.74
C PHE A 214 6.03 4.79 -6.26
N ARG A 215 6.39 5.85 -6.99
CA ARG A 215 6.34 5.85 -8.46
C ARG A 215 7.32 4.84 -9.06
N ALA A 216 8.54 4.77 -8.54
CA ALA A 216 9.54 3.80 -8.97
C ALA A 216 9.06 2.37 -8.73
N ASP A 217 8.52 2.09 -7.54
CA ASP A 217 7.99 0.79 -7.16
C ASP A 217 6.78 0.39 -8.05
N GLY A 218 5.91 1.35 -8.38
CA GLY A 218 4.82 1.17 -9.33
C GLY A 218 5.28 0.84 -10.75
N TYR A 219 6.25 1.58 -11.29
CA TYR A 219 6.84 1.27 -12.60
C TYR A 219 7.57 -0.07 -12.61
N TYR A 220 8.23 -0.45 -11.51
CA TYR A 220 8.85 -1.75 -11.38
C TYR A 220 7.82 -2.88 -11.44
N LEU A 221 6.67 -2.73 -10.76
CA LEU A 221 5.57 -3.70 -10.86
C LEU A 221 5.02 -3.82 -12.28
N LEU A 222 4.86 -2.71 -13.01
CA LEU A 222 4.41 -2.74 -14.41
C LEU A 222 5.43 -3.43 -15.33
N ALA A 223 6.73 -3.23 -15.09
CA ALA A 223 7.78 -3.93 -15.82
C ALA A 223 7.79 -5.44 -15.51
N PHE A 224 7.74 -5.79 -14.23
CA PHE A 224 7.79 -7.18 -13.76
C PHE A 224 6.56 -8.00 -14.17
N LYS A 225 5.36 -7.43 -14.03
CA LYS A 225 4.10 -8.13 -14.30
C LYS A 225 3.62 -7.96 -15.75
N GLY A 226 4.36 -7.20 -16.58
CA GLY A 226 4.11 -7.06 -18.01
C GLY A 226 4.67 -8.23 -18.81
N GLU A 227 4.41 -8.24 -20.11
CA GLU A 227 5.09 -9.15 -21.03
C GLU A 227 6.59 -8.80 -21.07
N VAL A 228 7.44 -9.76 -20.69
CA VAL A 228 8.89 -9.59 -20.54
C VAL A 228 9.55 -9.05 -21.82
N ASP A 229 9.12 -9.52 -22.99
CA ASP A 229 9.68 -9.06 -24.27
C ASP A 229 8.97 -7.81 -24.83
N GLY A 230 7.96 -7.29 -24.11
CA GLY A 230 7.19 -6.13 -24.51
C GLY A 230 7.98 -4.82 -24.39
N GLU A 231 7.92 -3.99 -25.43
CA GLU A 231 8.55 -2.65 -25.45
C GLU A 231 8.08 -1.79 -24.26
N ALA A 232 6.80 -1.90 -23.88
CA ALA A 232 6.24 -1.18 -22.74
C ALA A 232 6.90 -1.55 -21.41
N ALA A 233 7.16 -2.84 -21.16
CA ALA A 233 7.79 -3.32 -19.93
C ALA A 233 9.21 -2.76 -19.77
N ARG A 234 10.00 -2.78 -20.87
CA ARG A 234 11.32 -2.13 -20.91
C ARG A 234 11.23 -0.62 -20.67
N GLY A 235 10.23 0.03 -21.26
CA GLY A 235 9.96 1.45 -21.04
C GLY A 235 9.68 1.79 -19.58
N TYR A 236 8.91 0.96 -18.87
CA TYR A 236 8.66 1.15 -17.44
C TYR A 236 9.92 0.97 -16.60
N PHE A 237 10.75 -0.04 -16.89
CA PHE A 237 11.99 -0.22 -16.14
C PHE A 237 12.98 0.94 -16.31
N LYS A 238 13.06 1.55 -17.51
CA LYS A 238 13.84 2.79 -17.72
C LYS A 238 13.32 3.94 -16.84
N LYS A 239 12.00 4.02 -16.60
CA LYS A 239 11.43 5.02 -15.68
C LYS A 239 11.82 4.74 -14.22
N VAL A 240 11.92 3.48 -13.81
CA VAL A 240 12.45 3.12 -12.47
C VAL A 240 13.86 3.68 -12.31
N GLN A 241 14.74 3.39 -13.28
CA GLN A 241 16.14 3.85 -13.27
C GLN A 241 16.28 5.37 -13.29
N ALA A 242 15.34 6.08 -13.92
CA ALA A 242 15.32 7.54 -13.96
C ALA A 242 14.84 8.16 -12.63
N LEU A 243 14.00 7.45 -11.87
CA LEU A 243 13.49 7.92 -10.57
C LEU A 243 14.44 7.58 -9.42
N THR A 244 15.10 6.43 -9.48
CA THR A 244 15.99 5.99 -8.39
C THR A 244 17.08 5.03 -8.89
N PRO A 245 18.32 5.17 -8.38
CA PRO A 245 19.35 4.14 -8.53
C PRO A 245 19.24 3.02 -7.50
N ASP A 246 18.42 3.18 -6.45
CA ASP A 246 18.44 2.35 -5.24
C ASP A 246 17.46 1.16 -5.30
N CYS A 247 16.75 0.96 -6.42
CA CYS A 247 15.87 -0.20 -6.56
C CYS A 247 16.68 -1.50 -6.54
N LEU A 248 16.33 -2.40 -5.61
CA LEU A 248 17.00 -3.69 -5.38
C LEU A 248 16.93 -4.67 -6.57
N ASP A 249 15.97 -4.49 -7.49
CA ASP A 249 15.76 -5.35 -8.67
C ASP A 249 15.78 -6.87 -8.35
N PRO A 250 14.96 -7.36 -7.40
CA PRO A 250 15.02 -8.76 -6.96
C PRO A 250 14.64 -9.76 -8.07
N MET A 251 13.97 -9.29 -9.13
CA MET A 251 13.59 -10.12 -10.28
C MET A 251 14.64 -10.07 -11.40
N ARG A 252 15.72 -9.30 -11.22
CA ARG A 252 16.84 -9.16 -12.17
C ARG A 252 16.40 -8.67 -13.56
N LEU A 253 15.41 -7.77 -13.59
CA LEU A 253 14.88 -7.17 -14.82
C LEU A 253 15.98 -6.44 -15.60
N SER A 254 16.94 -5.82 -14.90
CA SER A 254 18.10 -5.18 -15.53
C SER A 254 18.93 -6.15 -16.37
N GLY A 255 19.10 -7.40 -15.92
CA GLY A 255 19.79 -8.45 -16.67
C GLY A 255 18.97 -8.94 -17.85
N MET A 256 17.67 -9.15 -17.64
CA MET A 256 16.74 -9.63 -18.66
C MET A 256 16.67 -8.66 -19.85
N TYR A 257 16.46 -7.37 -19.59
CA TYR A 257 16.31 -6.39 -20.67
C TYR A 257 17.62 -6.03 -21.38
N LYS A 258 18.78 -6.17 -20.72
CA LYS A 258 20.08 -6.00 -21.38
C LYS A 258 20.36 -7.10 -22.40
N ALA A 259 19.98 -8.34 -22.12
CA ALA A 259 20.17 -9.46 -23.05
C ALA A 259 19.31 -9.30 -24.32
N THR A 260 18.06 -8.86 -24.16
CA THR A 260 17.17 -8.58 -25.30
C THR A 260 17.68 -7.44 -26.17
N ASP A 261 18.25 -6.38 -25.58
CA ASP A 261 18.81 -5.24 -26.33
C ASP A 261 20.09 -5.59 -27.11
N SER A 262 20.81 -6.66 -26.72
CA SER A 262 21.95 -7.18 -27.49
C SER A 262 21.54 -8.10 -28.63
N ASP A 263 20.43 -8.83 -28.49
CA ASP A 263 19.92 -9.75 -29.52
C ASP A 263 19.15 -9.02 -30.64
N ALA A 264 18.70 -7.78 -30.38
CA ALA A 264 18.01 -6.93 -31.34
C ALA A 264 18.93 -6.04 -32.20
N ARG A 265 20.26 -6.12 -32.02
CA ARG A 265 21.28 -5.39 -32.78
C ARG A 265 22.03 -6.31 -33.73
#